data_AF-A0A7J8BZ34-F1
#
_entry.id   AF-A0A7J8BZ34-F1
#
_cell.length_a   1.000
_cell.length_b   1.000
_cell.length_c   1.000
_cell.angle_alpha   90.00
_cell.angle_beta   90.00
_cell.angle_gamma   90.00
#
_symmetry.space_group_name_H-M   'P 1'
#
loop_
_entity.id
_entity.type
_entity.pdbx_description
1 polymer ?
#
loop_
_entity_poly.entity_id
_entity_poly.type
_entity_poly.pdbx_seq_one_letter_code
_entity_poly.pdbx_strand_id
1 'polypeptide(L)'
;MLSCCTDAFQYETSKVARIQSVNYGTLKWVCHMIVFSYVSFALVSDKLYQRKEPLISSVHTKVKGVAEVEEEVLENGQKKVVRRVFDTADYTFPLQGNSFFVMTNFLKTDDQVQGLCPEESRPEGV
;
A
#
# COMPACT_ATOMS: atom_id res chain seq x y z
N MET A 1 -56.43 40.48 -17.75
CA MET A 1 -55.50 39.35 -17.48
C MET A 1 -54.28 39.43 -18.40
N LEU A 2 -53.44 40.47 -18.29
CA LEU A 2 -52.23 40.58 -19.12
C LEU A 2 -51.13 41.38 -18.39
N SER A 3 -50.85 41.02 -17.13
CA SER A 3 -49.85 41.74 -16.31
C SER A 3 -48.81 40.81 -15.67
N CYS A 4 -48.88 39.49 -15.89
CA CYS A 4 -48.01 38.50 -15.22
C CYS A 4 -46.79 38.08 -16.07
N CYS A 5 -46.80 38.33 -17.39
CA CYS A 5 -45.74 37.84 -18.30
C CYS A 5 -44.59 38.84 -18.55
N THR A 6 -44.59 40.01 -17.90
CA THR A 6 -43.58 41.06 -18.10
C THR A 6 -42.34 40.91 -17.20
N ASP A 7 -42.35 39.99 -16.22
CA ASP A 7 -41.24 39.81 -15.26
C ASP A 7 -40.14 38.85 -15.70
N ALA A 8 -40.33 38.11 -16.81
CA ALA A 8 -39.36 37.10 -17.26
C ALA A 8 -38.00 37.66 -17.72
N PHE A 9 -37.92 38.98 -17.94
CA PHE A 9 -36.70 39.69 -18.36
C PHE A 9 -36.22 40.73 -17.33
N GLN A 10 -36.70 40.66 -16.08
CA GLN A 10 -36.14 41.52 -15.04
C GLN A 10 -34.79 40.98 -14.54
N TYR A 11 -33.76 41.79 -14.69
CA TYR A 11 -32.44 41.55 -14.14
C TYR A 11 -32.14 42.64 -13.11
N GLU A 12 -32.17 42.28 -11.84
CA GLU A 12 -31.72 43.17 -10.77
C GLU A 12 -30.21 43.11 -10.62
N THR A 13 -29.57 44.29 -10.63
CA THR A 13 -28.13 44.42 -10.36
C THR A 13 -27.90 45.10 -9.02
N SER A 14 -26.90 44.64 -8.27
CA SER A 14 -26.54 45.28 -7.02
C SER A 14 -25.94 46.66 -7.30
N LYS A 15 -26.45 47.68 -6.61
CA LYS A 15 -25.90 49.03 -6.68
C LYS A 15 -24.59 49.06 -5.89
N VAL A 16 -23.47 49.32 -6.56
CA VAL A 16 -22.14 49.38 -5.95
C VAL A 16 -21.55 50.79 -6.03
N ALA A 17 -20.90 51.25 -4.96
CA ALA A 17 -20.17 52.51 -4.93
C ALA A 17 -18.68 52.26 -5.14
N ARG A 18 -18.05 53.00 -6.05
CA ARG A 18 -16.60 52.87 -6.34
C ARG A 18 -15.80 53.80 -5.44
N ILE A 19 -15.00 53.23 -4.55
CA ILE A 19 -14.08 53.99 -3.69
C ILE A 19 -12.72 54.06 -4.39
N GLN A 20 -12.27 55.27 -4.72
CA GLN A 20 -10.96 55.49 -5.34
C GLN A 20 -9.92 55.73 -4.24
N SER A 21 -9.11 54.71 -3.97
CA SER A 21 -7.96 54.83 -3.08
C SER A 21 -6.85 53.88 -3.51
N VAL A 22 -5.60 54.29 -3.29
CA VAL A 22 -4.43 53.46 -3.58
C VAL A 22 -4.37 52.29 -2.59
N ASN A 23 -4.59 52.54 -1.29
CA ASN A 23 -4.47 51.52 -0.24
C ASN A 23 -5.46 50.36 -0.41
N TYR A 24 -6.77 50.64 -0.55
CA TYR A 24 -7.76 49.57 -0.75
C TYR A 24 -7.57 48.86 -2.09
N GLY A 25 -7.08 49.57 -3.12
CA GLY A 25 -6.73 48.98 -4.41
C GLY A 25 -5.59 47.96 -4.28
N THR A 26 -4.47 48.35 -3.65
CA THR A 26 -3.32 47.47 -3.44
C THR A 26 -3.69 46.27 -2.58
N LEU A 27 -4.42 46.47 -1.47
CA LEU A 27 -4.87 45.36 -0.62
C LEU A 27 -5.72 44.36 -1.40
N LYS A 28 -6.70 44.86 -2.18
CA LYS A 28 -7.53 44.01 -3.04
C LYS A 28 -6.68 43.17 -3.98
N TRP A 29 -5.73 43.79 -4.70
CA TRP A 29 -4.89 43.07 -5.66
C TRP A 29 -3.96 42.06 -4.99
N VAL A 30 -3.38 42.39 -3.83
CA VAL A 30 -2.55 41.46 -3.06
C VAL A 30 -3.37 40.24 -2.64
N CYS A 31 -4.58 40.42 -2.08
CA CYS A 31 -5.45 39.30 -1.73
C CYS A 31 -5.79 38.44 -2.95
N HIS A 32 -6.14 39.06 -4.09
CA HIS A 32 -6.40 38.34 -5.34
C HIS A 32 -5.18 37.54 -5.80
N MET A 33 -3.98 38.11 -5.75
CA MET A 33 -2.75 37.42 -6.15
C MET A 33 -2.38 36.25 -5.23
N ILE A 34 -2.60 36.40 -3.91
CA ILE A 34 -2.39 35.30 -2.95
C ILE A 34 -3.32 34.12 -3.27
N VAL A 35 -4.62 34.40 -3.46
CA VAL A 35 -5.60 33.37 -3.79
C VAL A 35 -5.27 32.71 -5.14
N PHE A 36 -4.95 33.51 -6.16
CA PHE A 36 -4.60 33.00 -7.48
C PHE A 36 -3.34 32.12 -7.43
N SER A 37 -2.31 32.55 -6.71
CA SER A 37 -1.07 31.79 -6.53
C SER A 37 -1.32 30.46 -5.82
N TYR A 38 -2.11 30.46 -4.74
CA TYR A 38 -2.46 29.23 -4.02
C TYR A 38 -3.22 28.24 -4.90
N VAL A 39 -4.25 28.70 -5.62
CA VAL A 39 -5.02 27.85 -6.53
C VAL A 39 -4.14 27.28 -7.64
N SER A 40 -3.26 28.10 -8.22
CA SER A 40 -2.32 27.67 -9.25
C SER A 40 -1.33 26.64 -8.71
N PHE A 41 -0.80 26.85 -7.51
CA PHE A 41 0.11 25.94 -6.85
C PHE A 41 -0.56 24.59 -6.57
N ALA A 42 -1.76 24.57 -6.00
CA ALA A 42 -2.52 23.34 -5.75
C ALA A 42 -2.83 22.58 -7.04
N LEU A 43 -3.24 23.30 -8.09
CA LEU A 43 -3.56 22.71 -9.39
C LEU A 43 -2.35 22.01 -10.02
N VAL A 44 -1.16 22.61 -9.93
CA VAL A 44 0.08 22.05 -10.48
C VAL A 44 0.63 20.92 -9.60
N SER A 45 0.74 21.15 -8.28
CA SER A 45 1.32 20.19 -7.34
C SER A 45 0.53 18.89 -7.28
N ASP A 46 -0.80 18.97 -7.17
CA ASP A 46 -1.66 17.79 -7.06
C ASP A 46 -2.12 17.26 -8.43
N LYS A 47 -1.72 17.93 -9.51
CA LYS A 47 -2.13 17.66 -10.90
C LYS A 47 -3.64 17.58 -11.06
N LEU A 48 -4.37 18.51 -10.44
CA LEU A 48 -5.85 18.51 -10.42
C LEU A 48 -6.48 18.69 -11.81
N TYR A 49 -5.70 19.20 -12.77
CA TYR A 49 -6.09 19.28 -14.17
C TYR A 49 -6.12 17.93 -14.90
N GLN A 50 -5.65 16.85 -14.26
CA GLN A 50 -5.62 15.50 -14.82
C GLN A 50 -6.68 14.61 -14.19
N ARG A 51 -7.33 13.77 -15.00
CA ARG A 51 -8.15 12.65 -14.51
C ARG A 51 -7.23 11.53 -14.04
N LYS A 52 -7.33 11.12 -12.77
CA LYS A 52 -6.53 10.02 -12.20
C LYS A 52 -7.30 8.71 -12.37
N GLU A 53 -6.64 7.70 -12.90
CA GLU A 53 -7.19 6.34 -13.00
C GLU A 53 -6.31 5.37 -12.21
N PRO A 54 -6.91 4.49 -11.39
CA PRO A 54 -6.15 3.49 -10.65
C PRO A 54 -5.60 2.41 -11.58
N LEU A 55 -4.40 1.92 -11.28
CA LEU A 55 -3.81 0.77 -11.97
C LEU A 55 -4.41 -0.53 -11.41
N ILE A 56 -4.82 -1.43 -12.30
CA ILE A 56 -5.07 -2.84 -11.96
C ILE A 56 -3.78 -3.62 -12.28
N SER A 57 -3.12 -4.16 -11.26
CA SER A 57 -1.90 -4.95 -11.41
C SER A 57 -2.15 -6.43 -11.14
N SER A 58 -1.44 -7.29 -11.86
CA SER A 58 -1.39 -8.74 -11.65
C SER A 58 0.06 -9.17 -11.64
N VAL A 59 0.45 -9.94 -10.63
CA VAL A 59 1.82 -10.40 -10.42
C VAL A 59 1.84 -11.92 -10.44
N HIS A 60 2.69 -12.49 -11.29
CA HIS A 60 2.92 -13.94 -11.34
C HIS A 60 4.39 -14.21 -11.06
N THR A 61 4.67 -14.93 -9.97
CA THR A 61 6.03 -15.25 -9.54
C THR A 61 6.37 -16.71 -9.82
N LYS A 62 7.63 -16.98 -10.16
CA LYS A 62 8.16 -18.35 -10.33
C LYS A 62 9.55 -18.40 -9.72
N VAL A 63 9.68 -19.11 -8.60
CA VAL A 63 10.98 -19.33 -7.95
C VAL A 63 11.70 -20.48 -8.66
N LYS A 64 13.03 -20.39 -8.74
CA LYS A 64 13.89 -21.44 -9.31
C LYS A 64 15.17 -21.50 -8.47
N GLY A 65 15.62 -22.72 -8.20
CA GLY A 65 16.84 -22.96 -7.43
C GLY A 65 16.80 -24.33 -6.79
N VAL A 66 17.98 -24.87 -6.51
CA VAL A 66 18.19 -26.13 -5.82
C VAL A 66 19.22 -25.88 -4.73
N ALA A 67 19.00 -26.43 -3.54
CA ALA A 67 19.93 -26.35 -2.42
C ALA A 67 20.22 -27.76 -1.89
N GLU A 68 21.45 -28.02 -1.49
CA GLU A 68 21.85 -29.26 -0.83
C GLU A 68 22.18 -28.97 0.63
N VAL A 69 21.65 -29.79 1.54
CA VAL A 69 21.83 -29.65 2.99
C VAL A 69 22.22 -31.02 3.57
N GLU A 70 23.18 -31.01 4.49
CA GLU A 70 23.50 -32.16 5.33
C GLU A 70 22.71 -32.07 6.64
N GLU A 71 21.83 -33.05 6.87
CA GLU A 71 20.96 -33.13 8.04
C GLU A 71 21.43 -34.29 8.93
N GLU A 72 21.52 -34.06 10.25
CA GLU A 72 21.72 -35.11 11.24
C GLU A 72 20.35 -35.62 11.72
N VAL A 73 19.91 -36.77 11.20
CA VAL A 73 18.62 -37.38 11.57
C VAL A 73 18.85 -38.44 12.66
N LEU A 74 17.93 -38.51 13.63
CA LEU A 74 17.92 -39.52 14.67
C LEU A 74 16.99 -40.67 14.24
N GLU A 75 17.52 -41.71 13.60
CA GLU A 75 16.75 -42.92 13.26
C GLU A 75 17.03 -44.01 14.30
N ASN A 76 15.98 -44.56 14.95
CA ASN A 76 16.09 -45.66 15.91
C ASN A 76 17.10 -45.44 17.07
N GLY A 77 17.27 -44.18 17.50
CA GLY A 77 18.20 -43.81 18.57
C GLY A 77 19.66 -43.62 18.12
N GLN A 78 19.95 -43.72 16.83
CA GLN A 78 21.29 -43.51 16.26
C GLN A 78 21.32 -42.26 15.38
N LYS A 79 22.35 -41.42 15.56
CA LYS A 79 22.60 -40.25 14.71
C LYS A 79 23.13 -40.69 13.35
N LYS A 80 22.48 -40.25 12.28
CA LYS A 80 22.87 -40.53 10.91
C LYS A 80 22.89 -39.23 10.12
N VAL A 81 23.99 -39.00 9.40
CA VAL A 81 24.10 -37.87 8.48
C VAL A 81 23.44 -38.25 7.16
N VAL A 82 22.44 -37.49 6.74
CA VAL A 82 21.72 -37.67 5.49
C VAL A 82 21.89 -36.41 4.65
N ARG A 83 22.29 -36.57 3.39
CA ARG A 83 22.29 -35.49 2.40
C ARG A 83 20.91 -35.37 1.78
N ARG A 84 20.32 -34.19 1.89
CA ARG A 84 19.01 -33.87 1.33
C ARG A 84 19.13 -32.72 0.35
N VAL A 85 18.50 -32.90 -0.80
CA VAL A 85 18.35 -31.84 -1.81
C VAL A 85 16.96 -31.24 -1.68
N PHE A 86 16.89 -29.91 -1.63
CA PHE A 86 15.67 -29.12 -1.60
C PHE A 86 15.48 -28.45 -2.96
N ASP A 87 14.33 -28.69 -3.60
CA ASP A 87 13.93 -28.02 -4.83
C ASP A 87 12.82 -26.99 -4.59
N THR A 88 12.36 -26.35 -5.66
CA THR A 88 11.30 -25.34 -5.58
C THR A 88 10.01 -25.86 -4.93
N ALA A 89 9.66 -27.13 -5.09
CA ALA A 89 8.48 -27.71 -4.46
C ALA A 89 8.67 -27.90 -2.94
N ASP A 90 9.91 -28.04 -2.47
CA ASP A 90 10.20 -28.25 -1.04
C ASP A 90 10.25 -26.95 -0.23
N TYR A 91 10.89 -25.90 -0.77
CA TYR A 91 11.08 -24.63 -0.02
C TYR A 91 10.04 -23.55 -0.32
N THR A 92 9.12 -23.78 -1.27
CA THR A 92 8.02 -22.85 -1.56
C THR A 92 6.66 -23.47 -1.29
N PHE A 93 5.72 -22.64 -0.85
CA PHE A 93 4.31 -23.04 -0.75
C PHE A 93 3.51 -22.46 -1.93
N PRO A 94 2.50 -23.20 -2.44
CA PRO A 94 1.60 -22.70 -3.48
C PRO A 94 0.70 -21.60 -2.90
N LEU A 95 1.21 -20.38 -2.88
CA LEU A 95 0.47 -19.17 -2.51
C LEU A 95 -0.20 -18.61 -3.78
N GLN A 96 -1.52 -18.49 -3.76
CA GLN A 96 -2.31 -17.93 -4.87
C GLN A 96 -2.36 -16.38 -4.83
N GLY A 97 -1.34 -15.72 -4.27
CA GLY A 97 -1.32 -14.28 -4.04
C GLY A 97 -0.14 -13.56 -4.70
N ASN A 98 -0.06 -12.24 -4.47
CA ASN A 98 1.04 -11.39 -4.97
C ASN A 98 2.36 -11.55 -4.18
N SER A 99 2.44 -12.52 -3.27
CA SER A 99 3.60 -12.81 -2.44
C SER A 99 4.01 -14.28 -2.59
N PHE A 100 5.27 -14.55 -2.28
CA PHE A 100 5.82 -15.89 -2.30
C PHE A 100 6.62 -16.13 -1.01
N PHE A 101 6.73 -17.38 -0.60
CA PHE A 101 7.49 -17.81 0.57
C PHE A 101 8.70 -18.61 0.11
N VAL A 102 9.83 -18.42 0.79
CA VAL A 102 11.05 -19.19 0.60
C VAL A 102 11.57 -19.62 1.96
N MET A 103 11.64 -20.92 2.18
CA MET A 103 12.26 -21.50 3.37
C MET A 103 13.78 -21.33 3.30
N THR A 104 14.37 -20.72 4.33
CA THR A 104 15.82 -20.53 4.45
C THR A 104 16.43 -21.34 5.61
N ASN A 105 15.61 -21.72 6.58
CA ASN A 105 15.98 -22.56 7.71
C ASN A 105 14.78 -23.41 8.11
N PHE A 106 15.02 -24.62 8.61
CA PHE A 106 13.99 -25.52 9.10
C PHE A 106 14.50 -26.32 10.31
N LEU A 107 13.59 -26.61 11.23
CA LEU A 107 13.75 -27.64 12.25
C LEU A 107 12.59 -28.62 12.08
N LYS A 108 12.91 -29.89 11.93
CA LYS A 108 11.93 -30.96 11.71
C LYS A 108 12.01 -31.96 12.84
N THR A 109 10.87 -32.33 13.40
CA THR A 109 10.74 -33.40 14.40
C THR A 109 9.97 -34.55 13.77
N ASP A 110 10.68 -35.62 13.44
CA ASP A 110 10.09 -36.82 12.84
C ASP A 110 9.36 -37.69 13.86
N ASP A 111 8.45 -38.53 13.37
CA ASP A 111 7.72 -39.55 14.14
C ASP A 111 6.98 -39.04 15.39
N GLN A 112 6.48 -37.80 15.37
CA GLN A 112 5.64 -37.29 16.45
C GLN A 112 4.33 -38.10 16.56
N VAL A 113 4.11 -38.66 17.75
CA VAL A 113 2.89 -39.41 18.11
C VAL A 113 2.17 -38.73 19.27
N GLN A 114 0.84 -38.82 19.28
CA GLN A 114 0.05 -38.29 20.39
C GLN A 114 0.24 -39.17 21.63
N GLY A 115 0.72 -38.59 22.73
CA GLY A 115 0.97 -39.30 23.98
C GLY A 115 1.26 -38.36 25.14
N LEU A 116 1.54 -38.95 26.30
CA LEU A 116 2.02 -38.22 27.47
C LEU A 116 3.55 -38.22 27.45
N CYS A 117 4.15 -37.05 27.26
CA CYS A 117 5.59 -36.83 27.31
C CYS A 117 5.91 -35.52 28.06
N PRO A 118 7.05 -35.44 28.75
CA PRO A 118 7.51 -34.18 29.35
C PRO A 118 7.95 -33.18 28.28
N GLU A 119 7.75 -31.89 28.53
CA GLU A 119 8.27 -30.80 27.70
C GLU A 119 9.80 -30.76 27.73
N GLU A 120 10.43 -30.37 26.62
CA GLU A 120 11.88 -30.21 26.58
C GLU A 120 12.32 -29.05 27.48
N SER A 121 13.32 -29.28 28.33
CA SER A 121 13.80 -28.26 29.27
C SER A 121 14.49 -27.14 28.51
N ARG A 122 13.82 -26.00 28.34
CA ARG A 122 14.45 -24.77 27.84
C ARG A 122 15.49 -24.30 28.86
N PRO A 123 16.75 -24.05 28.48
CA PRO A 123 17.68 -23.38 29.37
C PRO A 123 17.15 -21.96 29.67
N GLU A 124 16.93 -21.63 30.94
CA GLU A 124 16.60 -20.26 31.35
C GLU A 124 17.82 -19.37 31.10
N GLY A 125 17.73 -18.45 30.13
CA GLY A 125 18.78 -17.44 29.90
C GLY A 125 19.19 -17.16 28.45
N VAL A 126 18.28 -17.29 27.48
CA VAL A 126 18.39 -16.59 26.17
C VAL A 126 17.13 -15.77 25.95
#